data_AF-A0A6L9L0W1-F1
#
_entry.id   AF-A0A6L9L0W1-F1
#
_cell.length_a   1.000
_cell.length_b   1.000
_cell.length_c   1.000
_cell.angle_alpha   90.00
_cell.angle_beta   90.00
_cell.angle_gamma   90.00
#
_symmetry.space_group_name_H-M   'P 1'
#
loop_
_entity.id
_entity.type
_entity.pdbx_description
1 polymer ?
#
loop_
_entity_poly.entity_id
_entity_poly.type
_entity_poly.pdbx_seq_one_letter_code
_entity_poly.pdbx_strand_id
1 'polypeptide(L)'
;MSMEMFQHHQYWHVYALGGEGGRPPLYNWLMIPLSQLLGWSHVLMAARIITISATFGTAWGLGWLAHELWPRPNTAGIAATLYLLTLDILYYRGWLAYADPLFAFFMVWSMAYLWVACRQQSFTKIFGAMIFIFLSYLTKVFTAYVFLGSVWLILLTHKPYRTFLLKPDTIFIYLLGLTPLAGWIYWVGSHDSLQISWQASDLVHKTTHFIGLVPYLRKLFQFPISIMIGLLPSSAICFQYLWKNRNKALTLEQKLLLGMFGINFLPYWLAPDSATRYVLPVFGFMVLGATYAILNTETRSFSPRWPKLITGLGLISNGLLFPLYQHYVRGHNYEVMAQNIHTHYPHQVLYCTNYTSTGLSLVATIDSQNILAPAITTPTSQSEGIDIAETTHDLPGFPLPSLSENAESTALICLGKTCAPKSPRF
;
A
#
# COMPACT_ATOMS: atom_id res chain seq x y z
N MET A 1 14.70 -3.74 -4.96
CA MET A 1 14.17 -2.36 -5.01
C MET A 1 14.98 -1.33 -4.24
N SER A 2 14.73 -1.07 -2.96
CA SER A 2 15.40 0.05 -2.26
C SER A 2 16.93 -0.12 -2.22
N MET A 3 17.40 -1.36 -2.09
CA MET A 3 18.83 -1.69 -2.12
C MET A 3 19.45 -1.45 -3.50
N GLU A 4 18.82 -1.91 -4.58
CA GLU A 4 19.26 -1.64 -5.95
C GLU A 4 19.37 -0.14 -6.23
N MET A 5 18.35 0.65 -5.86
CA MET A 5 18.39 2.11 -6.00
C MET A 5 19.58 2.74 -5.26
N PHE A 6 19.89 2.22 -4.06
CA PHE A 6 21.01 2.68 -3.26
C PHE A 6 22.36 2.31 -3.90
N GLN A 7 22.54 1.05 -4.30
CA GLN A 7 23.77 0.54 -4.90
C GLN A 7 24.08 1.18 -6.26
N HIS A 8 23.04 1.44 -7.08
CA HIS A 8 23.21 2.10 -8.38
C HIS A 8 23.30 3.63 -8.30
N HIS A 9 23.08 4.22 -7.11
CA HIS A 9 22.96 5.67 -6.92
C HIS A 9 21.89 6.32 -7.82
N GLN A 10 20.86 5.55 -8.19
CA GLN A 10 19.77 5.98 -9.05
C GLN A 10 18.49 6.07 -8.22
N TYR A 11 18.22 7.28 -7.72
CA TYR A 11 17.08 7.52 -6.84
C TYR A 11 15.79 7.87 -7.60
N TRP A 12 15.88 8.27 -8.87
CA TRP A 12 14.72 8.67 -9.65
C TRP A 12 14.03 7.47 -10.33
N HIS A 13 14.77 6.40 -10.55
CA HIS A 13 14.31 5.16 -11.16
C HIS A 13 14.23 4.07 -10.10
N VAL A 14 13.10 3.39 -10.03
CA VAL A 14 12.96 2.22 -9.14
C VAL A 14 13.39 1.00 -9.94
N TYR A 15 14.42 0.30 -9.50
CA TYR A 15 14.82 -0.99 -10.07
C TYR A 15 14.28 -2.14 -9.24
N ALA A 16 13.86 -3.21 -9.89
CA ALA A 16 13.48 -4.46 -9.24
C ALA A 16 14.10 -5.63 -10.01
N LEU A 17 15.02 -6.34 -9.36
CA LEU A 17 15.78 -7.43 -9.98
C LEU A 17 16.44 -6.99 -11.31
N GLY A 18 17.06 -5.81 -11.31
CA GLY A 18 17.76 -5.24 -12.47
C GLY A 18 16.86 -4.71 -13.59
N GLY A 19 15.55 -4.95 -13.53
CA GLY A 19 14.58 -4.34 -14.43
C GLY A 19 14.02 -3.03 -13.86
N GLU A 20 13.45 -2.18 -14.70
CA GLU A 20 12.68 -1.02 -14.26
C GLU A 20 11.43 -1.52 -13.51
N GLY A 21 11.14 -0.99 -12.32
CA GLY A 21 10.13 -1.50 -11.38
C GLY A 21 8.74 -0.89 -11.56
N GLY A 22 8.55 0.04 -12.49
CA GLY A 22 7.25 0.63 -12.85
C GLY A 22 6.51 1.39 -11.74
N ARG A 23 7.11 1.55 -10.55
CA ARG A 23 6.49 2.19 -9.39
C ARG A 23 7.20 3.50 -9.05
N PRO A 24 6.49 4.49 -8.50
CA PRO A 24 7.08 5.70 -7.98
C PRO A 24 7.94 5.45 -6.72
N PRO A 25 8.94 6.31 -6.43
CA PRO A 25 10.03 5.95 -5.52
C PRO A 25 9.86 6.37 -4.06
N LEU A 26 8.81 7.10 -3.65
CA LEU A 26 8.77 7.72 -2.32
C LEU A 26 8.87 6.71 -1.17
N TYR A 27 8.25 5.53 -1.31
CA TYR A 27 8.38 4.48 -0.31
C TYR A 27 9.85 4.02 -0.17
N ASN A 28 10.54 3.83 -1.29
CA ASN A 28 11.98 3.50 -1.31
C ASN A 28 12.83 4.64 -0.75
N TRP A 29 12.53 5.91 -1.08
CA TRP A 29 13.25 7.07 -0.56
C TRP A 29 13.19 7.20 0.95
N LEU A 30 12.10 6.75 1.58
CA LEU A 30 12.00 6.69 3.03
C LEU A 30 12.72 5.46 3.60
N MET A 31 12.67 4.33 2.89
CA MET A 31 13.32 3.08 3.33
C MET A 31 14.84 3.15 3.31
N ILE A 32 15.45 3.77 2.29
CA ILE A 32 16.91 3.85 2.13
C ILE A 32 17.60 4.49 3.36
N PRO A 33 17.28 5.72 3.78
CA PRO A 33 17.94 6.34 4.93
C PRO A 33 17.66 5.57 6.23
N LEU A 34 16.45 5.03 6.42
CA LEU A 34 16.16 4.19 7.59
C LEU A 34 16.97 2.90 7.59
N SER A 35 17.19 2.29 6.43
CA SER A 35 18.02 1.07 6.30
C SER A 35 19.50 1.37 6.50
N GLN A 36 19.98 2.56 6.10
CA GLN A 36 21.33 3.01 6.42
C GLN A 36 21.51 3.22 7.93
N LEU A 37 20.49 3.74 8.63
CA LEU A 37 20.54 3.98 10.07
C LEU A 37 20.43 2.69 10.89
N LEU A 38 19.54 1.77 10.49
CA LEU A 38 19.29 0.51 11.22
C LEU A 38 20.21 -0.64 10.79
N GLY A 39 20.88 -0.51 9.65
CA GLY A 39 21.58 -1.58 8.96
C GLY A 39 20.68 -2.27 7.93
N TRP A 40 21.27 -2.63 6.78
CA TRP A 40 20.53 -3.21 5.66
C TRP A 40 19.98 -4.62 5.91
N SER A 41 20.59 -5.36 6.83
CA SER A 41 20.02 -6.60 7.39
C SER A 41 18.66 -6.38 8.06
N HIS A 42 18.32 -5.13 8.40
CA HIS A 42 17.08 -4.73 9.05
C HIS A 42 16.15 -3.93 8.11
N VAL A 43 16.35 -4.01 6.79
CA VAL A 43 15.54 -3.29 5.77
C VAL A 43 14.04 -3.54 5.92
N LEU A 44 13.64 -4.75 6.32
CA LEU A 44 12.23 -5.04 6.56
C LEU A 44 11.67 -4.28 7.77
N MET A 45 12.47 -4.13 8.83
CA MET A 45 12.09 -3.32 9.99
C MET A 45 11.95 -1.84 9.58
N ALA A 46 12.87 -1.32 8.77
CA ALA A 46 12.79 0.03 8.21
C ALA A 46 11.47 0.25 7.45
N ALA A 47 11.11 -0.70 6.57
CA ALA A 47 9.85 -0.67 5.83
C ALA A 47 8.62 -0.64 6.77
N ARG A 48 8.61 -1.49 7.80
CA ARG A 48 7.52 -1.53 8.79
C ARG A 48 7.38 -0.25 9.59
N ILE A 49 8.49 0.37 9.99
CA ILE A 49 8.45 1.65 10.71
C ILE A 49 7.71 2.70 9.88
N ILE A 50 7.94 2.75 8.57
CA ILE A 50 7.23 3.66 7.66
C ILE A 50 5.74 3.33 7.63
N THR A 51 5.39 2.06 7.41
CA THR A 51 4.00 1.59 7.38
C THR A 51 3.25 1.92 8.68
N ILE A 52 3.82 1.58 9.83
CA ILE A 52 3.24 1.81 11.15
C ILE A 52 3.04 3.31 11.39
N SER A 53 4.07 4.11 11.06
CA SER A 53 3.99 5.57 11.18
C SER A 53 2.88 6.15 10.29
N ALA A 54 2.76 5.66 9.06
CA ALA A 54 1.69 6.06 8.15
C ALA A 54 0.30 5.67 8.68
N THR A 55 0.15 4.48 9.26
CA THR A 55 -1.11 4.04 9.88
C THR A 55 -1.51 4.93 11.05
N PHE A 56 -0.60 5.24 11.97
CA PHE A 56 -0.87 6.19 13.06
C PHE A 56 -1.13 7.60 12.54
N GLY A 57 -0.38 8.05 11.54
CA GLY A 57 -0.60 9.33 10.88
C GLY A 57 -1.98 9.41 10.21
N THR A 58 -2.49 8.30 9.69
CA THR A 58 -3.84 8.21 9.10
C THR A 58 -4.91 8.30 10.19
N ALA A 59 -4.73 7.57 11.29
CA ALA A 59 -5.60 7.64 12.45
C ALA A 59 -5.69 9.07 13.00
N TRP A 60 -4.55 9.76 13.10
CA TRP A 60 -4.50 11.17 13.49
C TRP A 60 -5.23 12.04 12.48
N GLY A 61 -4.93 11.94 11.18
CA GLY A 61 -5.60 12.72 10.14
C GLY A 61 -7.13 12.58 10.18
N LEU A 62 -7.64 11.37 10.42
CA LEU A 62 -9.08 11.13 10.61
C LEU A 62 -9.62 11.72 11.91
N GLY A 63 -8.85 11.64 13.00
CA GLY A 63 -9.20 12.30 14.26
C GLY A 63 -9.29 13.81 14.13
N TRP A 64 -8.32 14.43 13.47
CA TRP A 64 -8.32 15.86 13.16
C TRP A 64 -9.52 16.22 12.28
N LEU A 65 -9.72 15.54 11.16
CA LEU A 65 -10.87 15.77 10.28
C LEU A 65 -12.20 15.62 11.04
N ALA A 66 -12.36 14.59 11.86
CA ALA A 66 -13.57 14.39 12.64
C ALA A 66 -13.83 15.54 13.63
N HIS A 67 -12.78 16.07 14.28
CA HIS A 67 -12.90 17.24 15.14
C HIS A 67 -13.30 18.50 14.37
N GLU A 68 -12.69 18.73 13.21
CA GLU A 68 -13.04 19.83 12.32
C GLU A 68 -14.47 19.72 11.79
N LEU A 69 -14.98 18.50 11.61
CA LEU A 69 -16.36 18.23 11.18
C LEU A 69 -17.37 18.36 12.35
N TRP A 70 -17.03 17.83 13.51
CA TRP A 70 -17.90 17.77 14.69
C TRP A 70 -17.12 18.15 15.96
N PRO A 71 -17.07 19.45 16.30
CA PRO A 71 -16.28 19.97 17.43
C PRO A 71 -16.93 19.65 18.77
N ARG A 72 -16.94 18.37 19.15
CA ARG A 72 -17.37 17.85 20.45
C ARG A 72 -16.17 17.22 21.18
N PRO A 73 -16.19 17.15 22.52
CA PRO A 73 -15.17 16.44 23.27
C PRO A 73 -15.05 14.99 22.77
N ASN A 74 -13.81 14.46 22.73
CA ASN A 74 -13.49 13.08 22.36
C ASN A 74 -13.74 12.68 20.89
N THR A 75 -14.34 13.51 20.03
CA THR A 75 -14.58 13.17 18.60
C THR A 75 -13.31 12.68 17.91
N ALA A 76 -12.21 13.42 18.06
CA ALA A 76 -10.93 13.05 17.45
C ALA A 76 -10.44 11.67 17.92
N GLY A 77 -10.52 11.42 19.23
CA GLY A 77 -10.12 10.15 19.83
C GLY A 77 -10.98 8.98 19.35
N ILE A 78 -12.29 9.18 19.17
CA ILE A 78 -13.20 8.14 18.67
C ILE A 78 -12.81 7.75 17.23
N ALA A 79 -12.66 8.72 16.33
CA ALA A 79 -12.31 8.44 14.94
C ALA A 79 -10.94 7.75 14.81
N ALA A 80 -9.92 8.27 15.51
CA ALA A 80 -8.59 7.68 15.51
C ALA A 80 -8.61 6.22 16.05
N THR A 81 -9.32 5.99 17.15
CA THR A 81 -9.43 4.65 17.75
C THR A 81 -10.19 3.68 16.84
N LEU A 82 -11.30 4.11 16.23
CA LEU A 82 -12.07 3.27 15.30
C LEU A 82 -11.25 2.87 14.06
N TYR A 83 -10.41 3.78 13.54
CA TYR A 83 -9.51 3.43 12.44
C TYR A 83 -8.48 2.38 12.86
N LEU A 84 -7.83 2.55 14.02
CA LEU A 84 -6.87 1.56 14.53
C LEU A 84 -7.53 0.22 14.87
N LEU A 85 -8.80 0.21 15.24
CA LEU A 85 -9.58 -1.01 15.53
C LEU A 85 -10.14 -1.73 14.32
N THR A 86 -10.05 -1.12 13.14
CA THR A 86 -10.44 -1.75 11.88
C THR A 86 -9.68 -3.07 11.75
N LEU A 87 -10.37 -4.22 11.69
CA LEU A 87 -9.71 -5.54 11.72
C LEU A 87 -8.57 -5.68 10.70
N ASP A 88 -8.77 -5.17 9.49
CA ASP A 88 -7.75 -5.21 8.43
C ASP A 88 -6.53 -4.34 8.76
N ILE A 89 -6.72 -3.19 9.40
CA ILE A 89 -5.62 -2.33 9.88
C ILE A 89 -4.93 -3.00 11.07
N LEU A 90 -5.73 -3.46 12.04
CA LEU A 90 -5.24 -3.99 13.31
C LEU A 90 -4.44 -5.27 13.13
N TYR A 91 -4.83 -6.17 12.22
CA TYR A 91 -4.22 -7.50 12.11
C TYR A 91 -3.47 -7.75 10.79
N TYR A 92 -3.53 -6.82 9.83
CA TYR A 92 -2.97 -7.08 8.51
C TYR A 92 -2.26 -5.86 7.92
N ARG A 93 -2.96 -5.01 7.19
CA ARG A 93 -2.35 -3.97 6.35
C ARG A 93 -1.70 -2.84 7.13
N GLY A 94 -2.06 -2.61 8.39
CA GLY A 94 -1.42 -1.58 9.21
C GLY A 94 0.04 -1.88 9.59
N TRP A 95 0.50 -3.13 9.36
CA TRP A 95 1.77 -3.64 9.90
C TRP A 95 2.67 -4.29 8.87
N LEU A 96 2.11 -4.70 7.73
CA LEU A 96 2.89 -5.28 6.64
C LEU A 96 3.70 -4.20 5.93
N ALA A 97 4.93 -4.55 5.54
CA ALA A 97 5.89 -3.69 4.85
C ALA A 97 5.48 -3.38 3.40
N TYR A 98 4.29 -2.83 3.21
CA TYR A 98 3.74 -2.43 1.92
C TYR A 98 3.65 -0.91 1.82
N ALA A 99 3.66 -0.42 0.57
CA ALA A 99 3.44 0.98 0.26
C ALA A 99 1.98 1.43 0.48
N ASP A 100 1.02 0.49 0.57
CA ASP A 100 -0.42 0.80 0.68
C ASP A 100 -0.78 1.72 1.86
N PRO A 101 -0.25 1.54 3.09
CA PRO A 101 -0.57 2.43 4.20
C PRO A 101 0.04 3.82 4.07
N LEU A 102 1.24 3.95 3.49
CA LEU A 102 1.83 5.25 3.19
C LEU A 102 1.00 5.99 2.12
N PHE A 103 0.55 5.27 1.10
CA PHE A 103 -0.38 5.79 0.10
C PHE A 103 -1.70 6.25 0.76
N ALA A 104 -2.29 5.42 1.61
CA ALA A 104 -3.52 5.75 2.32
C ALA A 104 -3.36 6.97 3.25
N PHE A 105 -2.23 7.09 3.94
CA PHE A 105 -1.89 8.25 4.76
C PHE A 105 -1.96 9.55 3.96
N PHE A 106 -1.16 9.65 2.89
CA PHE A 106 -1.14 10.87 2.09
C PHE A 106 -2.49 11.12 1.39
N MET A 107 -3.18 10.09 0.93
CA MET A 107 -4.52 10.22 0.37
C MET A 107 -5.53 10.78 1.36
N VAL A 108 -5.61 10.20 2.57
CA VAL A 108 -6.57 10.61 3.59
C VAL A 108 -6.31 12.05 4.02
N TRP A 109 -5.04 12.43 4.20
CA TRP A 109 -4.70 13.82 4.49
C TRP A 109 -5.08 14.75 3.35
N SER A 110 -4.82 14.38 2.09
CA SER A 110 -5.24 15.20 0.94
C SER A 110 -6.77 15.43 0.92
N MET A 111 -7.55 14.36 1.06
CA MET A 111 -9.02 14.44 1.09
C MET A 111 -9.54 15.23 2.30
N ALA A 112 -8.91 15.06 3.47
CA ALA A 112 -9.24 15.79 4.69
C ALA A 112 -8.98 17.29 4.54
N TYR A 113 -7.79 17.67 4.07
CA TYR A 113 -7.43 19.06 3.81
C TYR A 113 -8.39 19.70 2.81
N LEU A 114 -8.74 19.01 1.72
CA LEU A 114 -9.70 19.53 0.73
C LEU A 114 -11.08 19.78 1.35
N TRP A 115 -11.60 18.84 2.15
CA TRP A 115 -12.91 19.00 2.77
C TRP A 115 -12.91 20.12 3.81
N VAL A 116 -11.89 20.18 4.68
CA VAL A 116 -11.76 21.28 5.66
C VAL A 116 -11.55 22.62 4.95
N ALA A 117 -10.82 22.66 3.83
CA ALA A 117 -10.67 23.85 3.01
C ALA A 117 -12.03 24.40 2.54
N CYS A 118 -12.92 23.53 2.06
CA CYS A 118 -14.27 23.93 1.65
C CYS A 118 -15.09 24.52 2.81
N ARG A 119 -15.00 23.89 3.99
CA ARG A 119 -15.74 24.35 5.17
C ARG A 119 -15.24 25.72 5.66
N GLN A 120 -13.92 25.88 5.71
CA GLN A 120 -13.28 27.07 6.26
C GLN A 120 -12.91 28.12 5.20
N GLN A 121 -13.21 27.85 3.92
CA GLN A 121 -12.87 28.71 2.78
C GLN A 121 -11.36 29.04 2.74
N SER A 122 -10.51 28.04 3.04
CA SER A 122 -9.07 28.23 3.27
C SER A 122 -8.22 27.76 2.09
N PHE A 123 -7.59 28.72 1.38
CA PHE A 123 -6.68 28.44 0.27
C PHE A 123 -5.44 27.64 0.68
N THR A 124 -4.84 27.95 1.84
CA THR A 124 -3.69 27.21 2.39
C THR A 124 -3.98 25.72 2.53
N LYS A 125 -5.22 25.37 2.90
CA LYS A 125 -5.62 23.95 3.01
C LYS A 125 -5.79 23.29 1.65
N ILE A 126 -6.20 24.01 0.61
CA ILE A 126 -6.18 23.48 -0.77
C ILE A 126 -4.74 23.19 -1.20
N PHE A 127 -3.82 24.12 -0.94
CA PHE A 127 -2.41 23.92 -1.26
C PHE A 127 -1.83 22.70 -0.51
N GLY A 128 -2.15 22.55 0.78
CA GLY A 128 -1.83 21.34 1.54
C GLY A 128 -2.39 20.07 0.90
N ALA A 129 -3.66 20.07 0.48
CA ALA A 129 -4.26 18.94 -0.23
C ALA A 129 -3.48 18.57 -1.51
N MET A 130 -2.99 19.56 -2.25
CA MET A 130 -2.20 19.37 -3.47
C MET A 130 -0.80 18.82 -3.20
N ILE A 131 -0.14 19.20 -2.09
CA ILE A 131 1.12 18.58 -1.68
C ILE A 131 0.88 17.10 -1.34
N PHE A 132 -0.13 16.83 -0.52
CA PHE A 132 -0.44 15.47 -0.08
C PHE A 132 -0.84 14.55 -1.23
N ILE A 133 -1.57 15.04 -2.25
CA ILE A 133 -1.92 14.20 -3.40
C ILE A 133 -0.72 13.86 -4.26
N PHE A 134 0.23 14.79 -4.40
CA PHE A 134 1.47 14.54 -5.12
C PHE A 134 2.35 13.50 -4.39
N LEU A 135 2.48 13.61 -3.06
CA LEU A 135 3.18 12.60 -2.25
C LEU A 135 2.51 11.22 -2.31
N SER A 136 1.18 11.19 -2.33
CA SER A 136 0.42 9.96 -2.55
C SER A 136 0.72 9.34 -3.92
N TYR A 137 0.73 10.14 -4.98
CA TYR A 137 1.15 9.70 -6.32
C TYR A 137 2.57 9.13 -6.30
N LEU A 138 3.53 9.84 -5.69
CA LEU A 138 4.92 9.39 -5.57
C LEU A 138 5.09 8.12 -4.72
N THR A 139 4.06 7.70 -3.98
CA THR A 139 4.06 6.44 -3.23
C THR A 139 3.61 5.26 -4.08
N LYS A 140 2.69 5.46 -5.04
CA LYS A 140 2.04 4.32 -5.72
C LYS A 140 1.73 4.51 -7.19
N VAL A 141 0.73 5.31 -7.56
CA VAL A 141 0.23 5.42 -8.95
C VAL A 141 -0.72 6.62 -9.14
N PHE A 142 -1.10 6.90 -10.40
CA PHE A 142 -2.10 7.89 -10.83
C PHE A 142 -3.48 7.80 -10.15
N THR A 143 -3.87 6.63 -9.62
CA THR A 143 -5.19 6.48 -8.97
C THR A 143 -5.36 7.42 -7.78
N ALA A 144 -4.28 7.96 -7.21
CA ALA A 144 -4.32 9.05 -6.24
C ALA A 144 -5.26 10.18 -6.68
N TYR A 145 -5.01 10.74 -7.87
CA TYR A 145 -5.78 11.86 -8.40
C TYR A 145 -7.24 11.50 -8.71
N VAL A 146 -7.52 10.25 -9.03
CA VAL A 146 -8.90 9.76 -9.18
C VAL A 146 -9.63 9.85 -7.85
N PHE A 147 -9.02 9.38 -6.76
CA PHE A 147 -9.62 9.47 -5.43
C PHE A 147 -9.92 10.91 -5.00
N LEU A 148 -8.94 11.81 -5.15
CA LEU A 148 -9.14 13.21 -4.81
C LEU A 148 -10.18 13.88 -5.72
N GLY A 149 -10.12 13.59 -7.03
CA GLY A 149 -11.09 14.09 -8.00
C GLY A 149 -12.52 13.67 -7.67
N SER A 150 -12.72 12.42 -7.23
CA SER A 150 -14.03 11.94 -6.76
C SER A 150 -14.53 12.72 -5.54
N VAL A 151 -13.67 12.98 -4.55
CA VAL A 151 -14.03 13.82 -3.39
C VAL A 151 -14.37 15.24 -3.82
N TRP A 152 -13.56 15.83 -4.70
CA TRP A 152 -13.79 17.17 -5.25
C TRP A 152 -15.15 17.27 -5.95
N LEU A 153 -15.48 16.32 -6.83
CA LEU A 153 -16.78 16.25 -7.53
C LEU A 153 -17.96 16.17 -6.56
N ILE A 154 -17.85 15.35 -5.50
CA ILE A 154 -18.89 15.27 -4.46
C ILE A 154 -19.03 16.61 -3.73
N LEU A 155 -17.95 17.29 -3.39
CA LEU A 155 -18.00 18.60 -2.73
C LEU A 155 -18.64 19.68 -3.61
N LEU A 156 -18.47 19.63 -4.93
CA LEU A 156 -19.14 20.56 -5.86
C LEU A 156 -20.67 20.43 -5.85
N THR A 157 -21.24 19.33 -5.35
CA THR A 157 -22.70 19.19 -5.25
C THR A 157 -23.32 20.19 -4.25
N HIS A 158 -22.51 20.73 -3.33
CA HIS A 158 -22.93 21.73 -2.36
C HIS A 158 -22.56 23.14 -2.82
N LYS A 159 -23.55 24.03 -2.99
CA LYS A 159 -23.37 25.36 -3.60
C LYS A 159 -22.26 26.22 -2.94
N PRO A 160 -22.20 26.38 -1.60
CA PRO A 160 -21.11 27.13 -0.95
C PRO A 160 -19.72 26.57 -1.25
N TYR A 161 -19.56 25.24 -1.26
CA TYR A 161 -18.28 24.59 -1.55
C TYR A 161 -17.92 24.73 -3.02
N ARG A 162 -18.90 24.57 -3.92
CA ARG A 162 -18.72 24.80 -5.36
C ARG A 162 -18.22 26.20 -5.67
N THR A 163 -18.86 27.22 -5.08
CA THR A 163 -18.45 28.62 -5.30
C THR A 163 -17.00 28.85 -4.87
N PHE A 164 -16.54 28.21 -3.79
CA PHE A 164 -15.15 28.29 -3.33
C PHE A 164 -14.17 27.53 -4.21
N LEU A 165 -14.50 26.28 -4.55
CA LEU A 165 -13.65 25.37 -5.33
C LEU A 165 -13.43 25.85 -6.77
N LEU A 166 -14.34 26.67 -7.30
CA LEU A 166 -14.27 27.22 -8.65
C LEU A 166 -13.80 28.69 -8.68
N LYS A 167 -13.36 29.26 -7.55
CA LYS A 167 -12.73 30.59 -7.56
C LYS A 167 -11.46 30.58 -8.40
N PRO A 168 -11.14 31.66 -9.13
CA PRO A 168 -9.89 31.78 -9.88
C PRO A 168 -8.65 31.48 -9.03
N ASP A 169 -8.60 31.97 -7.80
CA ASP A 169 -7.50 31.72 -6.86
C ASP A 169 -7.33 30.23 -6.55
N THR A 170 -8.45 29.52 -6.34
CA THR A 170 -8.45 28.08 -6.12
C THR A 170 -7.96 27.32 -7.36
N ILE A 171 -8.42 27.73 -8.54
CA ILE A 171 -7.99 27.15 -9.82
C ILE A 171 -6.48 27.35 -10.01
N PHE A 172 -5.96 28.54 -9.70
CA PHE A 172 -4.52 28.80 -9.74
C PHE A 172 -3.74 27.87 -8.80
N ILE A 173 -4.25 27.62 -7.58
CA ILE A 173 -3.62 26.66 -6.66
C ILE A 173 -3.65 25.23 -7.22
N TYR A 174 -4.73 24.81 -7.90
CA TYR A 174 -4.75 23.50 -8.56
C TYR A 174 -3.72 23.41 -9.68
N LEU A 175 -3.64 24.44 -10.54
CA LEU A 175 -2.65 24.49 -11.62
C LEU A 175 -1.23 24.44 -11.04
N LEU A 176 -0.95 25.26 -10.02
CA LEU A 176 0.33 25.25 -9.31
C LEU A 176 0.62 23.89 -8.68
N GLY A 177 -0.36 23.27 -8.04
CA GLY A 177 -0.25 21.96 -7.40
C GLY A 177 -0.10 20.79 -8.37
N LEU A 178 -0.50 20.96 -9.63
CA LEU A 178 -0.26 19.97 -10.71
C LEU A 178 1.12 20.14 -11.35
N THR A 179 1.81 21.27 -11.14
CA THR A 179 3.15 21.47 -11.73
C THR A 179 4.20 20.45 -11.26
N PRO A 180 4.26 20.00 -9.98
CA PRO A 180 5.19 18.95 -9.58
C PRO A 180 4.89 17.60 -10.24
N LEU A 181 3.61 17.28 -10.46
CA LEU A 181 3.22 16.08 -11.21
C LEU A 181 3.67 16.18 -12.66
N ALA A 182 3.37 17.29 -13.33
CA ALA A 182 3.77 17.49 -14.72
C ALA A 182 5.30 17.45 -14.86
N GLY A 183 6.02 18.10 -13.95
CA GLY A 183 7.47 18.06 -13.89
C GLY A 183 8.01 16.66 -13.65
N TRP A 184 7.39 15.89 -12.75
CA TRP A 184 7.77 14.49 -12.50
C TRP A 184 7.56 13.61 -13.73
N ILE A 185 6.37 13.67 -14.35
CA ILE A 185 6.05 12.89 -15.55
C ILE A 185 6.98 13.27 -16.70
N TYR A 186 7.25 14.56 -16.88
CA TYR A 186 8.17 15.03 -17.92
C TYR A 186 9.59 14.50 -17.67
N TRP A 187 10.11 14.70 -16.45
CA TRP A 187 11.47 14.31 -16.10
C TRP A 187 11.66 12.79 -16.12
N VAL A 188 10.81 12.04 -15.43
CA VAL A 188 10.91 10.58 -15.40
C VAL A 188 10.55 9.99 -16.76
N GLY A 189 9.46 10.45 -17.37
CA GLY A 189 9.02 9.94 -18.67
C GLY A 189 9.98 10.23 -19.82
N SER A 190 10.81 11.27 -19.74
CA SER A 190 11.85 11.52 -20.75
C SER A 190 13.04 10.56 -20.64
N HIS A 191 13.27 9.98 -19.46
CA HIS A 191 14.38 9.04 -19.22
C HIS A 191 13.91 7.58 -19.22
N ASP A 192 12.66 7.34 -18.78
CA ASP A 192 12.03 6.04 -18.63
C ASP A 192 10.52 6.17 -18.90
N SER A 193 10.18 6.06 -20.18
CA SER A 193 8.78 6.08 -20.63
C SER A 193 8.00 4.83 -20.21
N LEU A 194 8.70 3.73 -19.89
CA LEU A 194 8.10 2.48 -19.44
C LEU A 194 7.52 2.64 -18.04
N GLN A 195 8.19 3.34 -17.14
CA GLN A 195 7.68 3.58 -15.79
C GLN A 195 6.34 4.32 -15.76
N ILE A 196 6.11 5.27 -16.68
CA ILE A 196 4.84 5.99 -16.79
C ILE A 196 3.78 5.14 -17.49
N SER A 197 4.14 4.52 -18.63
CA SER A 197 3.21 3.71 -19.41
C SER A 197 2.73 2.46 -18.66
N TRP A 198 3.58 1.84 -17.82
CA TRP A 198 3.21 0.70 -16.98
C TRP A 198 2.22 1.05 -15.88
N GLN A 199 2.29 2.26 -15.32
CA GLN A 199 1.29 2.69 -14.34
C GLN A 199 -0.09 2.85 -15.00
N ALA A 200 -0.13 3.36 -16.23
CA ALA A 200 -1.36 3.47 -17.00
C ALA A 200 -1.86 2.09 -17.47
N SER A 201 -0.97 1.22 -17.94
CA SER A 201 -1.33 -0.13 -18.38
C SER A 201 -1.81 -1.00 -17.20
N ASP A 202 -1.24 -0.87 -16.00
CA ASP A 202 -1.71 -1.53 -14.77
C ASP A 202 -3.17 -1.15 -14.45
N LEU A 203 -3.53 0.13 -14.65
CA LEU A 203 -4.91 0.60 -14.46
C LEU A 203 -5.86 0.03 -15.52
N VAL A 204 -5.46 0.06 -16.79
CA VAL A 204 -6.26 -0.48 -17.90
C VAL A 204 -6.42 -2.00 -17.75
N HIS A 205 -5.35 -2.71 -17.43
CA HIS A 205 -5.36 -4.15 -17.25
C HIS A 205 -6.35 -4.56 -16.14
N LYS A 206 -6.31 -3.91 -14.97
CA LYS A 206 -7.24 -4.19 -13.86
C LYS A 206 -8.71 -3.97 -14.20
N THR A 207 -8.99 -3.07 -15.13
CA THR A 207 -10.37 -2.72 -15.54
C THR A 207 -10.86 -3.53 -16.73
N THR A 208 -9.96 -4.08 -17.55
CA THR A 208 -10.31 -4.76 -18.82
C THR A 208 -10.04 -6.26 -18.80
N HIS A 209 -9.15 -6.76 -17.93
CA HIS A 209 -8.79 -8.17 -17.88
C HIS A 209 -9.89 -9.02 -17.22
N PHE A 210 -10.79 -9.53 -18.06
CA PHE A 210 -11.92 -10.34 -17.62
C PHE A 210 -11.53 -11.82 -17.48
N ILE A 211 -11.49 -12.32 -16.24
CA ILE A 211 -11.10 -13.69 -15.87
C ILE A 211 -12.26 -14.70 -16.03
N GLY A 212 -13.39 -14.26 -16.59
CA GLY A 212 -14.59 -15.07 -16.80
C GLY A 212 -15.77 -14.69 -15.90
N LEU A 213 -16.98 -15.06 -16.33
CA LEU A 213 -18.22 -14.62 -15.69
C LEU A 213 -18.40 -15.13 -14.26
N VAL A 214 -18.15 -16.42 -14.02
CA VAL A 214 -18.34 -17.03 -12.69
C VAL A 214 -17.37 -16.46 -11.65
N PRO A 215 -16.04 -16.38 -11.89
CA PRO A 215 -15.12 -15.70 -10.98
C PRO A 215 -15.50 -14.24 -10.73
N TYR A 216 -15.92 -13.52 -11.78
CA TYR A 216 -16.33 -12.13 -11.66
C TYR A 216 -17.58 -11.94 -10.79
N LEU A 217 -18.64 -12.74 -11.01
CA LEU A 217 -19.84 -12.71 -10.17
C LEU A 217 -19.51 -13.04 -8.71
N ARG A 218 -18.68 -14.06 -8.47
CA ARG A 218 -18.20 -14.41 -7.13
C ARG A 218 -17.51 -13.20 -6.48
N LYS A 219 -16.62 -12.52 -7.22
CA LYS A 219 -15.92 -11.33 -6.75
C LYS A 219 -16.88 -10.18 -6.43
N LEU A 220 -17.92 -9.95 -7.24
CA LEU A 220 -18.91 -8.90 -6.99
C LEU A 220 -19.62 -9.08 -5.63
N PHE A 221 -19.85 -10.31 -5.19
CA PHE A 221 -20.43 -10.57 -3.85
C PHE A 221 -19.37 -10.60 -2.75
N GLN A 222 -18.25 -11.29 -2.97
CA GLN A 222 -17.21 -11.48 -1.94
C GLN A 222 -16.48 -10.18 -1.58
N PHE A 223 -16.24 -9.31 -2.56
CA PHE A 223 -15.47 -8.07 -2.36
C PHE A 223 -16.11 -7.13 -1.31
N PRO A 224 -17.38 -6.69 -1.43
CA PRO A 224 -17.99 -5.81 -0.44
C PRO A 224 -18.11 -6.49 0.94
N ILE A 225 -18.40 -7.79 0.99
CA ILE A 225 -18.46 -8.53 2.26
C ILE A 225 -17.09 -8.54 2.95
N SER A 226 -16.03 -8.84 2.20
CA SER A 226 -14.66 -8.85 2.72
C SER A 226 -14.24 -7.48 3.25
N ILE A 227 -14.63 -6.40 2.55
CA ILE A 227 -14.39 -5.03 3.00
C ILE A 227 -15.19 -4.69 4.26
N MET A 228 -16.48 -5.07 4.32
CA MET A 228 -17.29 -4.85 5.52
C MET A 228 -16.74 -5.60 6.74
N ILE A 229 -16.27 -6.83 6.56
CA ILE A 229 -15.61 -7.61 7.62
C ILE A 229 -14.30 -6.94 8.04
N GLY A 230 -13.45 -6.59 7.07
CA GLY A 230 -12.20 -5.88 7.34
C GLY A 230 -12.39 -4.54 8.06
N LEU A 231 -13.53 -3.88 7.83
CA LEU A 231 -13.97 -2.62 8.44
C LEU A 231 -14.71 -2.74 9.78
N LEU A 232 -14.84 -3.95 10.34
CA LEU A 232 -15.36 -4.09 11.70
C LEU A 232 -14.41 -3.40 12.70
N PRO A 233 -14.94 -2.66 13.70
CA PRO A 233 -16.36 -2.54 14.06
C PRO A 233 -17.12 -1.40 13.33
N SER A 234 -16.44 -0.53 12.59
CA SER A 234 -17.04 0.67 11.98
C SER A 234 -18.19 0.35 11.01
N SER A 235 -18.05 -0.70 10.20
CA SER A 235 -19.10 -1.15 9.28
C SER A 235 -20.40 -1.53 10.01
N ALA A 236 -20.29 -2.28 11.12
CA ALA A 236 -21.43 -2.69 11.93
C ALA A 236 -22.13 -1.50 12.60
N ILE A 237 -21.35 -0.54 13.13
CA ILE A 237 -21.87 0.69 13.73
C ILE A 237 -22.65 1.51 12.69
N CYS A 238 -22.07 1.72 11.51
CA CYS A 238 -22.73 2.42 10.40
C CYS A 238 -24.05 1.73 10.01
N PHE A 239 -24.02 0.40 9.82
CA PHE A 239 -25.20 -0.37 9.45
C PHE A 239 -26.31 -0.25 10.50
N GLN A 240 -25.98 -0.44 11.79
CA GLN A 240 -26.94 -0.32 12.89
C GLN A 240 -27.56 1.08 12.94
N TYR A 241 -26.74 2.13 12.75
CA TYR A 241 -27.21 3.51 12.77
C TYR A 241 -28.17 3.80 11.61
N LEU A 242 -27.81 3.40 10.39
CA LEU A 242 -28.65 3.58 9.20
C LEU A 242 -29.96 2.79 9.33
N TRP A 243 -29.91 1.57 9.85
CA TRP A 243 -31.09 0.75 10.08
C TRP A 243 -32.08 1.40 11.06
N LYS A 244 -31.58 1.89 12.21
CA LYS A 244 -32.40 2.56 13.22
C LYS A 244 -32.97 3.90 12.76
N ASN A 245 -32.28 4.59 11.85
CA ASN A 245 -32.66 5.91 11.37
C ASN A 245 -33.16 5.92 9.91
N ARG A 246 -33.59 4.78 9.37
CA ARG A 246 -33.98 4.63 7.94
C ARG A 246 -35.08 5.58 7.45
N ASN A 247 -35.91 6.08 8.37
CA ASN A 247 -36.99 7.02 8.05
C ASN A 247 -36.59 8.49 8.19
N LYS A 248 -35.37 8.79 8.64
CA LYS A 248 -34.88 10.17 8.79
C LYS A 248 -34.12 10.60 7.55
N ALA A 249 -34.32 11.85 7.14
CA ALA A 249 -33.52 12.45 6.08
C ALA A 249 -32.04 12.52 6.49
N LEU A 250 -31.15 12.23 5.56
CA LEU A 250 -29.71 12.34 5.76
C LEU A 250 -29.30 13.82 5.86
N THR A 251 -28.43 14.13 6.81
CA THR A 251 -27.73 15.43 6.90
C THR A 251 -26.79 15.63 5.71
N LEU A 252 -26.33 16.86 5.50
CA LEU A 252 -25.40 17.17 4.42
C LEU A 252 -24.11 16.35 4.56
N GLU A 253 -23.53 16.30 5.76
CA GLU A 253 -22.30 15.58 6.06
C GLU A 253 -22.45 14.08 5.76
N GLN A 254 -23.59 13.49 6.11
CA GLN A 254 -23.86 12.09 5.79
C GLN A 254 -23.99 11.85 4.29
N LYS A 255 -24.66 12.75 3.55
CA LYS A 255 -24.75 12.67 2.08
C LYS A 255 -23.38 12.77 1.43
N LEU A 256 -22.54 13.69 1.90
CA LEU A 256 -21.17 13.87 1.43
C LEU A 256 -20.32 12.62 1.73
N LEU A 257 -20.36 12.09 2.96
CA LEU A 257 -19.63 10.85 3.32
C LEU A 257 -20.05 9.66 2.46
N LEU A 258 -21.36 9.44 2.30
CA LEU A 258 -21.88 8.35 1.49
C LEU A 258 -21.53 8.52 0.02
N GLY A 259 -21.59 9.75 -0.51
CA GLY A 259 -21.19 10.06 -1.88
C GLY A 259 -19.70 9.82 -2.10
N MET A 260 -18.85 10.32 -1.20
CA MET A 260 -17.39 10.12 -1.26
C MET A 260 -17.03 8.64 -1.13
N PHE A 261 -17.64 7.92 -0.19
CA PHE A 261 -17.45 6.47 -0.06
C PHE A 261 -17.90 5.75 -1.34
N GLY A 262 -19.12 6.01 -1.81
CA GLY A 262 -19.72 5.32 -2.95
C GLY A 262 -18.93 5.52 -4.24
N ILE A 263 -18.61 6.76 -4.61
CA ILE A 263 -17.87 7.04 -5.86
C ILE A 263 -16.45 6.47 -5.79
N ASN A 264 -15.78 6.51 -4.63
CA ASN A 264 -14.42 5.98 -4.51
C ASN A 264 -14.38 4.45 -4.38
N PHE A 265 -15.44 3.82 -3.86
CA PHE A 265 -15.52 2.38 -3.69
C PHE A 265 -15.94 1.67 -4.98
N LEU A 266 -16.89 2.25 -5.72
CA LEU A 266 -17.57 1.61 -6.84
C LEU A 266 -16.61 1.15 -7.97
N PRO A 267 -15.60 1.93 -8.41
CA PRO A 267 -14.67 1.49 -9.45
C PRO A 267 -13.94 0.20 -9.08
N TYR A 268 -13.51 0.07 -7.82
CA TYR A 268 -12.86 -1.14 -7.33
C TYR A 268 -13.84 -2.28 -7.12
N TRP A 269 -15.07 -1.99 -6.70
CA TRP A 269 -16.09 -3.03 -6.59
C TRP A 269 -16.47 -3.61 -7.97
N LEU A 270 -16.50 -2.79 -9.02
CA LEU A 270 -16.87 -3.24 -10.37
C LEU A 270 -15.68 -3.73 -11.22
N ALA A 271 -14.43 -3.36 -10.90
CA ALA A 271 -13.27 -3.80 -11.67
C ALA A 271 -13.10 -5.34 -11.67
N PRO A 272 -12.89 -6.00 -12.83
CA PRO A 272 -12.71 -7.45 -12.89
C PRO A 272 -11.60 -7.97 -11.98
N ASP A 273 -10.47 -7.28 -11.95
CA ASP A 273 -9.33 -7.60 -11.10
C ASP A 273 -9.07 -6.47 -10.10
N SER A 274 -9.44 -6.71 -8.84
CA SER A 274 -9.21 -5.75 -7.76
C SER A 274 -9.05 -6.47 -6.42
N ALA A 275 -8.07 -6.00 -5.66
CA ALA A 275 -7.79 -6.50 -4.33
C ALA A 275 -8.32 -5.52 -3.28
N THR A 276 -8.70 -6.06 -2.12
CA THR A 276 -9.24 -5.27 -1.00
C THR A 276 -8.26 -4.20 -0.49
N ARG A 277 -6.94 -4.37 -0.72
CA ARG A 277 -5.92 -3.37 -0.40
C ARG A 277 -6.07 -2.05 -1.17
N TYR A 278 -6.71 -2.06 -2.35
CA TYR A 278 -6.80 -0.86 -3.20
C TYR A 278 -7.77 0.20 -2.65
N VAL A 279 -8.70 -0.18 -1.76
CA VAL A 279 -9.68 0.72 -1.16
C VAL A 279 -9.29 1.18 0.24
N LEU A 280 -8.03 0.97 0.67
CA LEU A 280 -7.54 1.40 1.98
C LEU A 280 -7.79 2.90 2.27
N PRO A 281 -7.62 3.84 1.31
CA PRO A 281 -7.95 5.26 1.55
C PRO A 281 -9.44 5.51 1.84
N VAL A 282 -10.32 4.62 1.37
CA VAL A 282 -11.79 4.75 1.50
C VAL A 282 -12.25 4.36 2.91
N PHE A 283 -11.43 3.60 3.66
CA PHE A 283 -11.77 3.17 5.02
C PHE A 283 -12.04 4.35 5.94
N GLY A 284 -11.34 5.47 5.72
CA GLY A 284 -11.55 6.71 6.45
C GLY A 284 -13.00 7.21 6.43
N PHE A 285 -13.70 7.13 5.30
CA PHE A 285 -15.08 7.58 5.21
C PHE A 285 -16.04 6.71 6.04
N MET A 286 -15.81 5.40 6.09
CA MET A 286 -16.61 4.50 6.95
C MET A 286 -16.32 4.73 8.43
N VAL A 287 -15.06 4.99 8.79
CA VAL A 287 -14.69 5.37 10.16
C VAL A 287 -15.35 6.69 10.58
N LEU A 288 -15.38 7.69 9.70
CA LEU A 288 -16.07 8.96 9.96
C LEU A 288 -17.59 8.77 10.08
N GLY A 289 -18.18 7.93 9.24
CA GLY A 289 -19.61 7.55 9.36
C GLY A 289 -19.92 6.89 10.69
N ALA A 290 -19.07 5.99 11.16
CA ALA A 290 -19.22 5.32 12.45
C ALA A 290 -19.00 6.30 13.61
N THR A 291 -18.05 7.22 13.48
CA THR A 291 -17.83 8.31 14.45
C THR A 291 -19.08 9.18 14.57
N TYR A 292 -19.64 9.62 13.44
CA TYR A 292 -20.89 10.38 13.41
C TYR A 292 -22.04 9.61 14.06
N ALA A 293 -22.17 8.32 13.78
CA ALA A 293 -23.19 7.46 14.35
C ALA A 293 -23.08 7.39 15.89
N ILE A 294 -21.88 7.19 16.43
CA ILE A 294 -21.64 7.17 17.89
C ILE A 294 -22.00 8.53 18.51
N LEU A 295 -21.58 9.63 17.89
CA LEU A 295 -21.85 10.99 18.40
C LEU A 295 -23.34 11.34 18.44
N ASN A 296 -24.17 10.72 17.59
CA ASN A 296 -25.60 11.03 17.46
C ASN A 296 -26.52 9.91 17.94
N THR A 297 -25.98 8.88 18.59
CA THR A 297 -26.76 7.87 19.30
C THR A 297 -26.63 8.11 20.80
N GLU A 298 -27.74 8.11 21.52
CA GLU A 298 -27.77 8.20 23.00
C GLU A 298 -27.18 6.95 23.70
N THR A 299 -26.46 6.10 22.97
CA THR A 299 -25.87 4.88 23.49
C THR A 299 -24.79 5.22 24.50
N ARG A 300 -25.21 5.32 25.77
CA ARG A 300 -24.36 5.29 26.98
C ARG A 300 -23.42 4.07 27.04
N SER A 301 -23.59 3.07 26.16
CA SER A 301 -22.88 1.79 26.20
C SER A 301 -21.54 1.76 25.47
N PHE A 302 -21.16 2.78 24.68
CA PHE A 302 -19.82 2.81 24.09
C PHE A 302 -18.79 3.25 25.14
N SER A 303 -18.46 2.33 26.05
CA SER A 303 -17.38 2.54 27.02
C SER A 303 -16.05 2.62 26.26
N PRO A 304 -15.28 3.71 26.39
CA PRO A 304 -14.01 3.88 25.68
C PRO A 304 -12.92 2.90 26.16
N ARG A 305 -13.19 2.05 27.16
CA ARG A 305 -12.21 1.12 27.74
C ARG A 305 -11.92 -0.08 26.83
N TRP A 306 -12.95 -0.73 26.28
CA TRP A 306 -12.77 -1.90 25.41
C TRP A 306 -12.06 -1.58 24.08
N PRO A 307 -12.41 -0.49 23.37
CA PRO A 307 -11.67 -0.03 22.20
C PRO A 307 -10.17 0.14 22.46
N LYS A 308 -9.80 0.77 23.59
CA LYS A 308 -8.39 0.96 23.97
C LYS A 308 -7.70 -0.37 24.27
N LEU A 309 -8.38 -1.28 24.98
CA LEU A 309 -7.83 -2.60 25.29
C LEU A 309 -7.58 -3.43 24.02
N ILE A 310 -8.57 -3.51 23.12
CA ILE A 310 -8.43 -4.27 21.86
C ILE A 310 -7.34 -3.67 20.98
N THR A 311 -7.28 -2.33 20.89
CA THR A 311 -6.19 -1.65 20.18
C THR A 311 -4.85 -2.02 20.82
N GLY A 312 -4.72 -1.91 22.15
CA GLY A 312 -3.51 -2.28 22.87
C GLY A 312 -3.08 -3.73 22.67
N LEU A 313 -4.01 -4.69 22.71
CA LEU A 313 -3.73 -6.10 22.44
C LEU A 313 -3.29 -6.33 21.00
N GLY A 314 -3.91 -5.65 20.02
CA GLY A 314 -3.46 -5.71 18.63
C GLY A 314 -2.09 -5.06 18.44
N LEU A 315 -1.80 -3.93 19.10
CA LEU A 315 -0.46 -3.32 19.10
C LEU A 315 0.59 -4.27 19.66
N ILE A 316 0.29 -4.97 20.77
CA ILE A 316 1.18 -5.97 21.37
C ILE A 316 1.39 -7.15 20.42
N SER A 317 0.30 -7.68 19.84
CA SER A 317 0.36 -8.80 18.91
C SER A 317 1.24 -8.47 17.70
N ASN A 318 1.06 -7.30 17.08
CA ASN A 318 1.82 -6.92 15.90
C ASN A 318 3.20 -6.36 16.21
N GLY A 319 3.40 -5.73 17.37
CA GLY A 319 4.69 -5.17 17.77
C GLY A 319 5.65 -6.20 18.36
N LEU A 320 5.14 -7.27 18.95
CA LEU A 320 5.96 -8.30 19.62
C LEU A 320 5.77 -9.68 18.99
N LEU A 321 4.54 -10.20 18.96
CA LEU A 321 4.29 -11.59 18.54
C LEU A 321 4.58 -11.79 17.05
N PHE A 322 4.21 -10.83 16.19
CA PHE A 322 4.42 -10.96 14.76
C PHE A 322 5.90 -10.89 14.34
N PRO A 323 6.74 -9.97 14.87
CA PRO A 323 8.18 -10.01 14.67
C PRO A 323 8.82 -11.32 15.16
N LEU A 324 8.39 -11.84 16.31
CA LEU A 324 8.87 -13.13 16.81
C LEU A 324 8.48 -14.28 15.87
N TYR A 325 7.21 -14.34 15.46
CA TYR A 325 6.74 -15.31 14.46
C TYR A 325 7.57 -15.20 13.18
N GLN A 326 7.79 -13.99 12.69
CA GLN A 326 8.55 -13.85 11.46
C GLN A 326 10.00 -14.30 11.65
N HIS A 327 10.67 -13.91 12.74
CA HIS A 327 12.05 -14.30 12.98
C HIS A 327 12.20 -15.83 13.04
N TYR A 328 11.37 -16.50 13.85
CA TYR A 328 11.51 -17.93 14.10
C TYR A 328 10.90 -18.84 13.03
N VAL A 329 9.84 -18.39 12.33
CA VAL A 329 9.12 -19.23 11.37
C VAL A 329 9.49 -18.94 9.92
N ARG A 330 9.78 -17.68 9.56
CA ARG A 330 10.08 -17.31 8.15
C ARG A 330 11.51 -16.87 7.93
N GLY A 331 12.02 -15.98 8.75
CA GLY A 331 13.37 -15.42 8.65
C GLY A 331 14.43 -16.52 8.72
N HIS A 332 14.29 -17.42 9.70
CA HIS A 332 15.18 -18.56 9.82
C HIS A 332 15.20 -19.45 8.57
N ASN A 333 14.05 -19.71 7.94
CA ASN A 333 14.00 -20.51 6.72
C ASN A 333 14.79 -19.84 5.59
N TYR A 334 14.62 -18.53 5.38
CA TYR A 334 15.35 -17.80 4.32
C TYR A 334 16.85 -17.71 4.61
N GLU A 335 17.25 -17.57 5.87
CA GLU A 335 18.65 -17.60 6.28
C GLU A 335 19.28 -18.97 5.99
N VAL A 336 18.58 -20.06 6.33
CA VAL A 336 19.04 -21.43 6.05
C VAL A 336 19.12 -21.68 4.53
N MET A 337 18.11 -21.26 3.77
CA MET A 337 18.14 -21.35 2.30
C MET A 337 19.30 -20.55 1.70
N ALA A 338 19.52 -19.32 2.15
CA ALA A 338 20.64 -18.48 1.69
C ALA A 338 22.00 -19.13 2.01
N GLN A 339 22.17 -19.64 3.23
CA GLN A 339 23.39 -20.36 3.65
C GLN A 339 23.60 -21.63 2.81
N ASN A 340 22.54 -22.38 2.50
CA ASN A 340 22.61 -23.55 1.64
C ASN A 340 23.09 -23.18 0.22
N ILE A 341 22.57 -22.09 -0.36
CA ILE A 341 23.04 -21.60 -1.67
C ILE A 341 24.52 -21.23 -1.61
N HIS A 342 24.92 -20.43 -0.62
CA HIS A 342 26.32 -20.01 -0.48
C HIS A 342 27.29 -21.18 -0.25
N THR A 343 26.86 -22.20 0.49
CA THR A 343 27.68 -23.37 0.81
C THR A 343 27.84 -24.30 -0.39
N HIS A 344 26.75 -24.58 -1.12
CA HIS A 344 26.78 -25.52 -2.24
C HIS A 344 27.26 -24.90 -3.55
N TYR A 345 27.10 -23.58 -3.70
CA TYR A 345 27.41 -22.86 -4.92
C TYR A 345 28.28 -21.62 -4.67
N PRO A 346 29.45 -21.80 -4.04
CA PRO A 346 30.34 -20.68 -3.79
C PRO A 346 30.79 -20.06 -5.11
N HIS A 347 30.87 -18.72 -5.14
CA HIS A 347 31.35 -17.92 -6.28
C HIS A 347 30.46 -17.93 -7.53
N GLN A 348 29.28 -18.55 -7.51
CA GLN A 348 28.34 -18.44 -8.63
C GLN A 348 27.60 -17.10 -8.58
N VAL A 349 27.35 -16.51 -9.75
CA VAL A 349 26.45 -15.35 -9.86
C VAL A 349 25.03 -15.83 -9.63
N LEU A 350 24.29 -15.10 -8.79
CA LEU A 350 22.91 -15.42 -8.46
C LEU A 350 21.97 -14.51 -9.24
N TYR A 351 20.91 -15.12 -9.76
CA TYR A 351 19.81 -14.49 -10.46
C TYR A 351 18.49 -14.85 -9.79
N CYS A 352 17.42 -14.13 -10.11
CA CYS A 352 16.09 -14.46 -9.63
C CYS A 352 15.02 -14.18 -10.69
N THR A 353 14.20 -15.19 -10.96
CA THR A 353 12.92 -15.06 -11.69
C THR A 353 11.71 -15.28 -10.79
N ASN A 354 11.92 -15.65 -9.53
CA ASN A 354 10.86 -15.88 -8.56
C ASN A 354 10.33 -14.56 -7.97
N TYR A 355 9.28 -14.00 -8.59
CA TYR A 355 8.60 -12.78 -8.11
C TYR A 355 7.61 -13.02 -6.95
N THR A 356 7.54 -14.24 -6.41
CA THR A 356 6.70 -14.53 -5.23
C THR A 356 7.30 -13.95 -3.96
N SER A 357 6.53 -13.97 -2.86
CA SER A 357 7.05 -13.52 -1.56
C SER A 357 8.26 -14.32 -1.10
N THR A 358 8.36 -15.61 -1.45
CA THR A 358 9.46 -16.49 -1.06
C THR A 358 10.74 -16.08 -1.77
N GLY A 359 10.70 -15.99 -3.11
CA GLY A 359 11.86 -15.59 -3.93
C GLY A 359 12.38 -14.20 -3.56
N LEU A 360 11.48 -13.21 -3.44
CA LEU A 360 11.86 -11.85 -3.07
C LEU A 360 12.40 -11.74 -1.64
N SER A 361 11.90 -12.54 -0.70
CA SER A 361 12.43 -12.56 0.67
C SER A 361 13.80 -13.22 0.75
N LEU A 362 14.02 -14.28 -0.03
CA LEU A 362 15.32 -14.94 -0.14
C LEU A 362 16.37 -14.02 -0.77
N VAL A 363 16.04 -13.36 -1.89
CA VAL A 363 16.89 -12.35 -2.51
C VAL A 363 17.23 -11.22 -1.54
N ALA A 364 16.22 -10.64 -0.88
CA ALA A 364 16.46 -9.59 0.10
C ALA A 364 17.36 -10.04 1.25
N THR A 365 17.23 -11.30 1.68
CA THR A 365 18.09 -11.89 2.73
C THR A 365 19.54 -11.98 2.24
N ILE A 366 19.77 -12.55 1.05
CA ILE A 366 21.11 -12.69 0.47
C ILE A 366 21.77 -11.32 0.24
N ASP A 367 21.08 -10.40 -0.43
CA ASP A 367 21.65 -9.08 -0.74
C ASP A 367 21.94 -8.28 0.54
N SER A 368 21.10 -8.42 1.58
CA SER A 368 21.32 -7.73 2.85
C SER A 368 22.51 -8.24 3.67
N GLN A 369 22.97 -9.47 3.42
CA GLN A 369 24.16 -10.04 4.05
C GLN A 369 25.45 -9.51 3.40
N ASN A 370 25.40 -9.08 2.13
CA ASN A 370 26.56 -8.54 1.43
C ASN A 370 26.21 -7.36 0.53
N ILE A 371 26.02 -6.20 1.14
CA ILE A 371 25.65 -4.98 0.41
C ILE A 371 26.69 -4.49 -0.60
N LEU A 372 27.96 -4.92 -0.47
CA LEU A 372 29.01 -4.55 -1.41
C LEU A 372 28.98 -5.40 -2.68
N ALA A 373 28.31 -6.57 -2.63
CA ALA A 373 28.06 -7.35 -3.82
C ALA A 373 26.97 -6.68 -4.69
N PRO A 374 27.04 -6.82 -6.03
CA PRO A 374 25.96 -6.42 -6.91
C PRO A 374 24.64 -7.09 -6.49
N ALA A 375 23.53 -6.34 -6.54
CA ALA A 375 22.21 -6.90 -6.26
C ALA A 375 21.89 -8.09 -7.18
N ILE A 376 21.12 -9.05 -6.68
CA ILE A 376 20.57 -10.11 -7.51
C ILE A 376 19.60 -9.50 -8.55
N THR A 377 19.78 -9.87 -9.81
CA THR A 377 18.94 -9.42 -10.93
C THR A 377 18.27 -10.57 -11.66
N THR A 378 17.36 -10.24 -12.57
CA THR A 378 16.78 -11.19 -13.52
C THR A 378 17.86 -11.62 -14.53
N PRO A 379 17.92 -12.90 -14.95
CA PRO A 379 18.91 -13.34 -15.92
C PRO A 379 18.57 -12.86 -17.33
N THR A 380 19.61 -12.63 -18.13
CA THR A 380 19.54 -12.44 -19.58
C THR A 380 19.75 -13.77 -20.32
N SER A 381 19.49 -13.82 -21.63
CA SER A 381 19.69 -15.02 -22.46
C SER A 381 21.14 -15.53 -22.51
N GLN A 382 22.12 -14.70 -22.09
CA GLN A 382 23.54 -15.04 -22.05
C GLN A 382 24.06 -15.25 -20.61
N SER A 383 23.18 -15.22 -19.61
CA SER A 383 23.58 -15.33 -18.21
C SER A 383 24.11 -16.72 -17.87
N GLU A 384 25.18 -16.77 -17.08
CA GLU A 384 25.78 -18.00 -16.54
C GLU A 384 25.78 -17.91 -15.01
N GLY A 385 25.20 -18.89 -14.32
CA GLY A 385 25.03 -18.83 -12.87
C GLY A 385 23.84 -19.63 -12.36
N ILE A 386 23.28 -19.22 -11.24
CA ILE A 386 22.14 -19.90 -10.60
C ILE A 386 20.96 -18.96 -10.50
N ASP A 387 19.82 -19.39 -11.02
CA ASP A 387 18.56 -18.67 -10.89
C ASP A 387 17.70 -19.26 -9.77
N ILE A 388 17.20 -18.35 -8.92
CA ILE A 388 16.16 -18.63 -7.93
C ILE A 388 14.81 -18.52 -8.64
N ALA A 389 14.21 -19.66 -8.95
CA ALA A 389 12.98 -19.78 -9.74
C ALA A 389 11.79 -20.23 -8.88
N GLU A 390 10.56 -19.92 -9.30
CA GLU A 390 9.35 -20.43 -8.64
C GLU A 390 9.18 -21.91 -8.95
N THR A 391 9.39 -22.28 -10.21
CA THR A 391 9.33 -23.66 -10.70
C THR A 391 10.53 -24.02 -11.57
N THR A 392 10.81 -25.31 -11.72
CA THR A 392 11.89 -25.81 -12.61
C THR A 392 11.61 -25.58 -14.10
N HIS A 393 10.44 -25.06 -14.46
CA HIS A 393 10.03 -24.82 -15.85
C HIS A 393 10.06 -23.35 -16.23
N ASP A 394 10.38 -22.45 -15.30
CA ASP A 394 10.37 -21.01 -15.55
C ASP A 394 11.44 -20.59 -16.55
N LEU A 395 12.58 -21.29 -16.56
CA LEU A 395 13.71 -21.02 -17.46
C LEU A 395 14.33 -22.30 -18.03
N PRO A 396 14.90 -22.24 -19.26
CA PRO A 396 15.73 -23.32 -19.78
C PRO A 396 17.05 -23.41 -18.99
N GLY A 397 17.33 -24.57 -18.41
CA GLY A 397 18.56 -24.83 -17.67
C GLY A 397 18.57 -26.21 -17.02
N PHE A 398 19.59 -26.48 -16.21
CA PHE A 398 19.67 -27.73 -15.45
C PHE A 398 19.02 -27.53 -14.08
N PRO A 399 17.91 -28.24 -13.77
CA PRO A 399 17.29 -28.13 -12.47
C PRO A 399 18.23 -28.67 -11.39
N LEU A 400 18.42 -27.90 -10.33
CA LEU A 400 19.15 -28.28 -9.14
C LEU A 400 18.16 -28.74 -8.06
N PRO A 401 18.63 -29.37 -6.96
CA PRO A 401 17.77 -29.73 -5.84
C PRO A 401 17.00 -28.51 -5.34
N SER A 402 15.67 -28.62 -5.28
CA SER A 402 14.82 -27.56 -4.73
C SER A 402 15.16 -27.33 -3.27
N LEU A 403 15.14 -26.07 -2.85
CA LEU A 403 15.22 -25.71 -1.44
C LEU A 403 13.81 -25.71 -0.87
N SER A 404 13.61 -26.42 0.23
CA SER A 404 12.32 -26.43 0.93
C SER A 404 12.50 -26.41 2.44
N GLU A 405 11.86 -25.47 3.10
CA GLU A 405 11.79 -25.37 4.56
C GLU A 405 10.37 -24.97 4.98
N ASN A 406 9.76 -25.71 5.90
CA ASN A 406 8.48 -25.40 6.53
C ASN A 406 7.39 -24.84 5.59
N ALA A 407 7.05 -25.61 4.55
CA ALA A 407 6.05 -25.33 3.51
C ALA A 407 6.39 -24.23 2.48
N GLU A 408 7.58 -23.64 2.57
CA GLU A 408 8.10 -22.74 1.54
C GLU A 408 9.11 -23.50 0.68
N SER A 409 8.94 -23.44 -0.64
CA SER A 409 9.85 -24.06 -1.60
C SER A 409 10.25 -23.08 -2.69
N THR A 410 11.50 -23.17 -3.13
CA THR A 410 11.97 -22.49 -4.34
C THR A 410 12.77 -23.48 -5.17
N ALA A 411 12.61 -23.39 -6.49
CA ALA A 411 13.46 -24.11 -7.43
C ALA A 411 14.78 -23.36 -7.62
N LEU A 412 15.84 -24.11 -7.89
CA LEU A 412 17.11 -23.57 -8.34
C LEU A 412 17.37 -24.09 -9.75
N ILE A 413 17.74 -23.20 -10.67
CA ILE A 413 18.05 -23.56 -12.06
C ILE A 413 19.47 -23.10 -12.34
N CYS A 414 20.33 -24.03 -12.77
CA CYS A 414 21.68 -23.72 -13.19
C CYS A 414 21.68 -23.30 -14.67
N LEU A 415 22.13 -22.08 -14.95
CA LEU A 415 22.14 -21.44 -16.27
C LEU A 415 23.54 -21.49 -16.90
N GLY A 416 23.58 -21.70 -18.22
CA GLY A 416 24.80 -21.56 -19.01
C GLY A 416 25.77 -22.76 -18.97
N LYS A 417 27.01 -22.54 -19.44
CA LYS A 417 28.01 -23.61 -19.63
C LYS A 417 28.67 -24.06 -18.34
N THR A 418 28.65 -23.23 -17.30
CA THR A 418 29.07 -23.55 -15.93
C THR A 418 28.33 -24.77 -15.37
N CYS A 419 27.15 -25.06 -15.90
CA CYS A 419 26.24 -26.11 -15.45
C CYS A 419 26.25 -27.35 -16.36
N ALA A 420 27.05 -27.35 -17.44
CA ALA A 420 27.19 -28.52 -18.27
C ALA A 420 27.69 -29.69 -17.40
N PRO A 421 27.03 -30.87 -17.43
CA PRO A 421 27.57 -32.03 -16.75
C PRO A 421 28.99 -32.20 -17.24
N LYS A 422 29.97 -32.19 -16.33
CA LYS A 422 31.35 -32.53 -16.68
C LYS A 422 31.25 -33.86 -17.41
N SER A 423 31.54 -33.88 -18.71
CA SER A 423 31.52 -35.12 -19.47
C SER A 423 32.35 -36.12 -18.68
N PRO A 424 31.88 -37.37 -18.48
CA PRO A 424 32.74 -38.39 -17.89
C PRO A 424 34.05 -38.34 -18.67
N ARG A 425 35.15 -38.03 -17.98
CA ARG A 425 36.48 -38.14 -18.56
C ARG A 425 36.66 -39.63 -18.83
N PHE A 426 36.47 -40.04 -20.08
CA PHE A 426 36.80 -41.37 -20.55
C PHE A 426 38.31 -41.50 -20.69
#